data_AF-A0A1F9PC24-F1
#
_entry.id   AF-A0A1F9PC24-F1
#
_cell.length_a   1.000
_cell.length_b   1.000
_cell.length_c   1.000
_cell.angle_alpha   90.00
_cell.angle_beta   90.00
_cell.angle_gamma   90.00
#
_symmetry.space_group_name_H-M   'P 1'
#
loop_
_entity.id
_entity.type
_entity.pdbx_description
1 polymer ?
#
loop_
_entity_poly.entity_id
_entity_poly.type
_entity_poly.pdbx_seq_one_letter_code
_entity_poly.pdbx_strand_id
1 'polypeptide(L)'
;MPDKSSHFAVFVFALFSAFALAFFSGPAFTDEGINYFYVRFDIKSSKNKIRDENLIMVPAGHDFRTEKFSRISISGVISAAPGESDESLQKRIKENALKNILVNNGLKSIKTKDYDTVVSHEGVIITPLTIIKNIYAEDQNGYMYEVGVEFSPIAFPDRWEALDLKYKIKELVNDFFQFFK
;
A
#
# COMPACT_ATOMS: atom_id res chain seq x y z
N MET A 1 -10.92 -57.71 7.79
CA MET A 1 -9.72 -56.95 7.40
C MET A 1 -10.16 -55.53 7.10
N PRO A 2 -9.71 -54.51 7.85
CA PRO A 2 -10.05 -53.12 7.53
C PRO A 2 -9.39 -52.71 6.21
N ASP A 3 -10.18 -52.12 5.32
CA ASP A 3 -9.79 -51.75 3.97
C ASP A 3 -8.76 -50.61 3.99
N LYS A 4 -7.54 -50.90 3.49
CA LYS A 4 -6.41 -49.96 3.41
C LYS A 4 -6.73 -48.74 2.53
N SER A 5 -7.72 -48.84 1.64
CA SER A 5 -8.16 -47.74 0.79
C SER A 5 -8.80 -46.59 1.59
N SER A 6 -9.49 -46.91 2.70
CA SER A 6 -10.21 -45.91 3.50
C SER A 6 -9.26 -45.01 4.29
N HIS A 7 -8.17 -45.56 4.83
CA HIS A 7 -7.16 -44.79 5.55
C HIS A 7 -6.36 -43.87 4.63
N PHE A 8 -6.11 -44.28 3.39
CA PHE A 8 -5.43 -43.44 2.40
C PHE A 8 -6.32 -42.27 1.96
N ALA A 9 -7.61 -42.52 1.70
CA ALA A 9 -8.56 -41.46 1.35
C ALA A 9 -8.73 -40.44 2.49
N VAL A 10 -8.82 -40.90 3.75
CA VAL A 10 -8.89 -40.02 4.92
C VAL A 10 -7.62 -39.19 5.07
N PHE A 11 -6.44 -39.77 4.83
CA PHE A 11 -5.17 -39.05 4.92
C PHE A 11 -5.01 -37.99 3.82
N VAL A 12 -5.41 -38.30 2.58
CA VAL A 12 -5.41 -37.35 1.46
C VAL A 12 -6.41 -36.22 1.73
N PHE A 13 -7.60 -36.53 2.25
CA PHE A 13 -8.61 -35.53 2.60
C PHE A 13 -8.14 -34.63 3.75
N ALA A 14 -7.50 -35.20 4.78
CA ALA A 14 -6.93 -34.43 5.89
C ALA A 14 -5.77 -33.52 5.44
N LEU A 15 -4.91 -34.00 4.54
CA LEU A 15 -3.81 -33.21 3.96
C LEU A 15 -4.36 -32.05 3.11
N PHE A 16 -5.39 -32.31 2.30
CA PHE A 16 -6.06 -31.29 1.48
C PHE A 16 -6.77 -30.24 2.35
N SER A 17 -7.39 -30.68 3.46
CA SER A 17 -8.05 -29.80 4.44
C SER A 17 -7.05 -28.92 5.18
N ALA A 18 -5.90 -29.48 5.59
CA ALA A 18 -4.82 -28.73 6.24
C ALA A 18 -4.17 -27.72 5.28
N PHE A 19 -4.03 -28.08 3.99
CA PHE A 19 -3.53 -27.16 2.96
C PHE A 19 -4.54 -26.04 2.68
N ALA A 20 -5.83 -26.35 2.61
CA ALA A 20 -6.90 -25.36 2.47
C ALA A 20 -6.89 -24.35 3.63
N LEU A 21 -6.84 -24.81 4.88
CA LEU A 21 -6.79 -23.93 6.07
C LEU A 21 -5.57 -23.00 6.09
N ALA A 22 -4.42 -23.44 5.57
CA ALA A 22 -3.22 -22.61 5.46
C ALA A 22 -3.32 -21.53 4.36
N PHE A 23 -4.15 -21.74 3.33
CA PHE A 23 -4.39 -20.76 2.26
C PHE A 23 -5.57 -19.80 2.55
N PHE A 24 -6.53 -20.20 3.38
CA PHE A 24 -7.73 -19.39 3.69
C PHE A 24 -7.61 -18.44 4.88
N SER A 25 -6.49 -18.46 5.63
CA SER A 25 -6.24 -17.49 6.71
C SER A 25 -5.68 -16.17 6.18
N GLY A 26 -6.34 -15.59 5.18
CA GLY A 26 -6.21 -14.16 4.87
C GLY A 26 -7.31 -13.40 5.60
N PRO A 27 -7.06 -12.17 6.10
CA PRO A 27 -8.13 -11.34 6.64
C PRO A 27 -9.22 -11.16 5.56
N ALA A 28 -10.45 -11.50 5.94
CA ALA A 28 -11.64 -11.17 5.17
C ALA A 28 -11.92 -9.68 5.38
N PHE A 29 -11.50 -8.87 4.43
CA PHE A 29 -11.89 -7.46 4.37
C PHE A 29 -13.23 -7.39 3.63
N THR A 30 -14.31 -7.14 4.37
CA THR A 30 -15.57 -6.63 3.81
C THR A 30 -15.42 -5.12 3.67
N ASP A 31 -15.59 -4.55 2.49
CA ASP A 31 -15.68 -3.09 2.38
C ASP A 31 -16.48 -2.62 1.15
N GLU A 32 -17.56 -1.88 1.41
CA GLU A 32 -18.41 -1.23 0.40
C GLU A 32 -17.87 0.15 -0.01
N GLY A 33 -16.56 0.27 -0.25
CA GLY A 33 -15.92 1.53 -0.66
C GLY A 33 -14.59 1.33 -1.37
N ILE A 34 -14.26 2.23 -2.31
CA ILE A 34 -12.92 2.27 -2.92
C ILE A 34 -11.95 2.83 -1.88
N ASN A 35 -11.37 1.96 -1.06
CA ASN A 35 -10.42 2.35 -0.02
C ASN A 35 -8.97 2.28 -0.47
N TYR A 36 -8.71 1.64 -1.61
CA TYR A 36 -7.37 1.49 -2.17
C TYR A 36 -7.07 2.63 -3.13
N PHE A 37 -5.86 3.18 -3.04
CA PHE A 37 -5.37 4.17 -3.99
C PHE A 37 -3.95 3.86 -4.41
N TYR A 38 -3.72 3.84 -5.72
CA TYR A 38 -2.37 3.89 -6.28
C TYR A 38 -1.83 5.30 -6.12
N VAL A 39 -0.62 5.42 -5.59
CA VAL A 39 0.05 6.70 -5.39
C VAL A 39 1.43 6.64 -6.00
N ARG A 40 1.77 7.72 -6.72
CA ARG A 40 3.06 7.89 -7.38
C ARG A 40 3.59 9.28 -7.13
N PHE A 41 4.84 9.35 -6.67
CA PHE A 41 5.58 10.60 -6.50
C PHE A 41 6.76 10.65 -7.45
N ASP A 42 6.71 11.60 -8.38
CA ASP A 42 7.74 11.82 -9.40
C ASP A 42 8.58 13.04 -9.05
N ILE A 43 9.90 12.86 -9.01
CA ILE A 43 10.88 13.93 -8.85
C ILE A 43 11.62 14.06 -10.18
N LYS A 44 11.37 15.15 -10.91
CA LYS A 44 12.08 15.46 -12.15
C LYS A 44 13.28 16.35 -11.86
N SER A 45 14.44 15.91 -12.30
CA SER A 45 15.70 16.65 -12.23
C SER A 45 16.25 16.89 -13.63
N SER A 46 16.85 18.06 -13.84
CA SER A 46 17.53 18.43 -15.08
C SER A 46 18.81 19.19 -14.73
N LYS A 47 19.94 18.79 -15.32
CA LYS A 47 21.27 19.38 -15.01
C LYS A 47 21.58 19.39 -13.51
N ASN A 48 21.32 18.26 -12.84
CA ASN A 48 21.53 18.05 -11.39
C ASN A 48 20.74 19.01 -10.47
N LYS A 49 19.63 19.58 -10.96
CA LYS A 49 18.70 20.38 -10.15
C LYS A 49 17.30 19.81 -10.25
N ILE A 50 16.60 19.71 -9.12
CA ILE A 50 15.17 19.41 -9.10
C ILE A 50 14.45 20.53 -9.84
N ARG A 51 13.59 20.17 -10.78
CA ARG A 51 12.83 21.09 -11.62
C ARG A 51 11.35 21.04 -11.31
N ASP A 52 10.84 19.86 -11.06
CA ASP A 52 9.43 19.62 -10.89
C ASP A 52 9.20 18.40 -10.00
N GLU A 53 8.09 18.44 -9.28
CA GLU A 53 7.63 17.39 -8.38
C GLU A 53 6.14 17.17 -8.62
N ASN A 54 5.74 15.92 -8.79
CA ASN A 54 4.35 15.59 -9.06
C ASN A 54 3.89 14.41 -8.20
N LEU A 55 2.83 14.63 -7.42
CA LEU A 55 2.19 13.59 -6.62
C LEU A 55 0.84 13.25 -7.25
N ILE A 56 0.72 12.03 -7.74
CA ILE A 56 -0.49 11.51 -8.35
C ILE A 56 -1.11 10.48 -7.41
N MET A 57 -2.42 10.56 -7.24
CA MET A 57 -3.22 9.59 -6.50
C MET A 57 -4.43 9.20 -7.34
N VAL A 58 -4.58 7.91 -7.61
CA VAL A 58 -5.64 7.37 -8.47
C VAL A 58 -6.39 6.27 -7.70
N PRO A 59 -7.74 6.28 -7.68
CA PRO A 59 -8.52 5.18 -7.12
C PRO A 59 -8.10 3.86 -7.74
N ALA A 60 -7.85 2.90 -6.88
CA ALA A 60 -7.39 1.57 -7.24
C ALA A 60 -8.54 0.56 -7.01
N GLY A 61 -8.93 -0.20 -8.04
CA GLY A 61 -9.69 -1.45 -7.84
C GLY A 61 -8.88 -2.50 -7.05
N HIS A 62 -9.38 -3.72 -6.87
CA HIS A 62 -8.63 -4.80 -6.18
C HIS A 62 -7.37 -5.28 -6.94
N ASP A 63 -7.11 -4.74 -8.12
CA ASP A 63 -6.19 -5.30 -9.13
C ASP A 63 -4.77 -4.72 -9.04
N PHE A 64 -4.17 -4.72 -7.85
CA PHE A 64 -2.82 -4.19 -7.67
C PHE A 64 -1.82 -5.28 -7.31
N ARG A 65 -0.77 -5.34 -8.15
CA ARG A 65 0.48 -6.10 -7.99
C ARG A 65 1.26 -5.59 -6.77
N THR A 66 0.68 -5.69 -5.60
CA THR A 66 1.23 -5.21 -4.33
C THR A 66 1.78 -6.38 -3.54
N GLU A 67 2.77 -6.13 -2.70
CA GLU A 67 3.34 -7.18 -1.87
C GLU A 67 2.44 -7.50 -0.66
N LYS A 68 2.70 -6.86 0.47
CA LYS A 68 1.94 -7.01 1.71
C LYS A 68 1.72 -5.63 2.31
N PHE A 69 0.47 -5.33 2.66
CA PHE A 69 0.16 -4.12 3.40
C PHE A 69 0.78 -4.17 4.80
N SER A 70 1.36 -3.05 5.19
CA SER A 70 1.90 -2.81 6.52
C SER A 70 1.49 -1.41 6.97
N ARG A 71 1.29 -1.26 8.28
CA ARG A 71 1.02 0.05 8.86
C ARG A 71 2.34 0.81 9.00
N ILE A 72 2.44 1.94 8.31
CA ILE A 72 3.61 2.81 8.35
C ILE A 72 3.21 4.09 9.09
N SER A 73 4.09 4.58 9.96
CA SER A 73 4.02 5.92 10.50
C SER A 73 5.24 6.74 10.08
N ILE A 74 5.02 8.02 9.80
CA ILE A 74 6.07 8.97 9.48
C ILE A 74 5.90 10.21 10.35
N SER A 75 7.01 10.70 10.88
CA SER A 75 7.06 11.95 11.62
C SER A 75 7.74 13.03 10.79
N GLY A 76 7.36 14.27 11.02
CA GLY A 76 7.96 15.42 10.36
C GLY A 76 7.65 16.72 11.06
N VAL A 77 8.20 17.79 10.51
CA VAL A 77 8.00 19.16 11.00
C VAL A 77 7.53 19.99 9.83
N ILE A 78 6.51 20.81 10.05
CA ILE A 78 6.02 21.74 9.03
C ILE A 78 5.82 23.13 9.62
N SER A 79 6.31 24.15 8.93
CA SER A 79 6.04 25.54 9.29
C SER A 79 4.62 25.92 8.87
N ALA A 80 3.85 26.50 9.79
CA ALA A 80 2.57 27.10 9.48
C ALA A 80 2.77 28.53 8.97
N ALA A 81 2.04 28.90 7.92
CA ALA A 81 2.03 30.28 7.45
C ALA A 81 1.16 31.14 8.39
N PRO A 82 1.45 32.45 8.56
CA PRO A 82 0.60 33.34 9.33
C PRO A 82 -0.84 33.34 8.79
N GLY A 83 -1.82 33.05 9.65
CA GLY A 83 -3.23 32.99 9.26
C GLY A 83 -3.64 31.74 8.45
N GLU A 84 -2.78 30.72 8.37
CA GLU A 84 -3.12 29.45 7.74
C GLU A 84 -4.26 28.75 8.50
N SER A 85 -5.24 28.23 7.77
CA SER A 85 -6.33 27.45 8.35
C SER A 85 -5.84 26.06 8.77
N ASP A 86 -6.47 25.49 9.80
CA ASP A 86 -6.16 24.13 10.24
C ASP A 86 -6.34 23.10 9.10
N GLU A 87 -7.36 23.28 8.25
CA GLU A 87 -7.59 22.42 7.09
C GLU A 87 -6.42 22.47 6.08
N SER A 88 -5.90 23.67 5.78
CA SER A 88 -4.73 23.84 4.92
C SER A 88 -3.49 23.16 5.52
N LEU A 89 -3.27 23.36 6.82
CA LEU A 89 -2.16 22.75 7.54
C LEU A 89 -2.25 21.22 7.50
N GLN A 90 -3.42 20.65 7.81
CA GLN A 90 -3.65 19.20 7.76
C GLN A 90 -3.45 18.63 6.35
N LYS A 91 -3.89 19.34 5.31
CA LYS A 91 -3.67 18.93 3.91
C LYS A 91 -2.18 18.84 3.58
N ARG A 92 -1.41 19.86 3.95
CA ARG A 92 0.05 19.90 3.75
C ARG A 92 0.77 18.82 4.56
N ILE A 93 0.35 18.58 5.81
CA ILE A 93 0.87 17.49 6.65
C ILE A 93 0.67 16.14 5.95
N LYS A 94 -0.55 15.86 5.47
CA LYS A 94 -0.88 14.60 4.77
C LYS A 94 -0.10 14.45 3.46
N GLU A 95 0.02 15.53 2.68
CA GLU A 95 0.80 15.53 1.44
C GLU A 95 2.28 15.22 1.69
N ASN A 96 2.90 15.94 2.64
CA ASN A 96 4.31 15.72 2.99
C ASN A 96 4.55 14.33 3.57
N ALA A 97 3.65 13.86 4.43
CA ALA A 97 3.70 12.49 4.95
C ALA A 97 3.65 11.46 3.82
N LEU A 98 2.75 11.62 2.85
CA LEU A 98 2.60 10.69 1.73
C LEU A 98 3.84 10.67 0.83
N LYS A 99 4.42 11.84 0.51
CA LYS A 99 5.69 11.93 -0.22
C LYS A 99 6.81 11.19 0.52
N ASN A 100 6.96 11.42 1.82
CA ASN A 100 8.00 10.75 2.62
C ASN A 100 7.80 9.24 2.71
N ILE A 101 6.55 8.77 2.84
CA ILE A 101 6.23 7.34 2.83
C ILE A 101 6.67 6.71 1.50
N LEU A 102 6.34 7.34 0.37
CA LEU A 102 6.72 6.87 -0.95
C LEU A 102 8.24 6.88 -1.16
N VAL A 103 8.93 7.95 -0.74
CA VAL A 103 10.40 8.03 -0.85
C VAL A 103 11.09 6.91 -0.08
N ASN A 104 10.60 6.61 1.13
CA ASN A 104 11.25 5.67 2.04
C ASN A 104 10.85 4.21 1.80
N ASN A 105 9.62 3.95 1.35
CA ASN A 105 9.05 2.59 1.31
C ASN A 105 8.51 2.21 -0.06
N GLY A 106 8.36 3.15 -0.98
CA GLY A 106 7.81 2.90 -2.32
C GLY A 106 8.80 2.19 -3.24
N LEU A 107 8.24 1.51 -4.24
CA LEU A 107 9.02 0.98 -5.35
C LEU A 107 9.65 2.16 -6.10
N LYS A 108 10.98 2.17 -6.14
CA LYS A 108 11.74 3.20 -6.84
C LYS A 108 12.02 2.78 -8.27
N SER A 109 11.66 3.62 -9.22
CA SER A 109 12.11 3.50 -10.62
C SER A 109 12.80 4.78 -11.07
N ILE A 110 13.77 4.65 -11.99
CA ILE A 110 14.55 5.77 -12.49
C ILE A 110 14.49 5.73 -14.01
N LYS A 111 14.10 6.84 -14.62
CA LYS A 111 14.14 7.03 -16.07
C LYS A 111 14.99 8.23 -16.40
N THR A 112 16.03 8.02 -17.19
CA THR A 112 16.93 9.09 -17.66
C THR A 112 16.85 9.19 -19.17
N LYS A 113 16.65 10.41 -19.68
CA LYS A 113 16.68 10.73 -21.11
C LYS A 113 17.15 12.17 -21.30
N ASP A 114 18.05 12.41 -22.24
CA ASP A 114 18.49 13.76 -22.64
C ASP A 114 18.93 14.67 -21.46
N TYR A 115 19.69 14.13 -20.50
CA TYR A 115 20.12 14.79 -19.25
C TYR A 115 19.00 15.17 -18.26
N ASP A 116 17.76 14.80 -18.56
CA ASP A 116 16.65 14.81 -17.61
C ASP A 116 16.56 13.43 -16.94
N THR A 117 16.39 13.43 -15.61
CA THR A 117 16.17 12.22 -14.82
C THR A 117 14.89 12.36 -14.02
N VAL A 118 13.97 11.42 -14.19
CA VAL A 118 12.76 11.27 -13.38
C VAL A 118 12.97 10.10 -12.44
N VAL A 119 12.86 10.37 -11.14
CA VAL A 119 12.81 9.35 -10.10
C VAL A 119 11.36 9.21 -9.66
N SER A 120 10.79 8.03 -9.85
CA SER A 120 9.43 7.72 -9.47
C SER A 120 9.42 6.81 -8.25
N HIS A 121 8.55 7.13 -7.30
CA HIS A 121 8.29 6.35 -6.09
C HIS A 121 6.84 5.93 -6.07
N GLU A 122 6.58 4.63 -6.06
CA GLU A 122 5.25 4.07 -6.31
C GLU A 122 4.79 3.14 -5.18
N GLY A 123 3.50 3.17 -4.86
CA GLY A 123 2.88 2.30 -3.87
C GLY A 123 1.36 2.37 -3.88
N VAL A 124 0.76 1.60 -3.00
CA VAL A 124 -0.69 1.61 -2.75
C VAL A 124 -0.93 1.93 -1.29
N ILE A 125 -1.91 2.78 -1.03
CA ILE A 125 -2.39 3.07 0.32
C ILE A 125 -3.83 2.62 0.50
N ILE A 126 -4.19 2.36 1.76
CA ILE A 126 -5.59 2.29 2.19
C ILE A 126 -5.92 3.58 2.94
N THR A 127 -6.90 4.33 2.42
CA THR A 127 -7.34 5.59 3.03
C THR A 127 -8.25 5.36 4.23
N PRO A 128 -8.32 6.30 5.20
CA PRO A 128 -7.67 7.62 5.21
C PRO A 128 -6.27 7.63 5.86
N LEU A 129 -5.44 8.63 5.49
CA LEU A 129 -4.25 8.98 6.26
C LEU A 129 -4.69 9.56 7.62
N THR A 130 -4.21 8.97 8.70
CA THR A 130 -4.57 9.35 10.07
C THR A 130 -3.47 10.18 10.70
N ILE A 131 -3.78 11.41 11.11
CA ILE A 131 -2.87 12.24 11.90
C ILE A 131 -2.91 11.73 13.35
N ILE A 132 -1.82 11.14 13.81
CA ILE A 132 -1.69 10.56 15.15
C ILE A 132 -1.26 11.63 16.16
N LYS A 133 -0.35 12.53 15.74
CA LYS A 133 0.11 13.67 16.53
C LYS A 133 0.19 14.92 15.66
N ASN A 134 -0.15 16.06 16.23
CA ASN A 134 0.04 17.38 15.65
C ASN A 134 0.21 18.38 16.80
N ILE A 135 1.45 18.76 17.10
CA ILE A 135 1.81 19.59 18.25
C ILE A 135 2.67 20.74 17.77
N TYR A 136 2.29 21.97 18.13
CA TYR A 136 3.13 23.13 17.86
C TYR A 136 4.37 23.11 18.77
N ALA A 137 5.55 23.19 18.17
CA ALA A 137 6.84 23.18 18.83
C ALA A 137 7.50 24.55 18.64
N GLU A 138 7.50 25.37 19.69
CA GLU A 138 8.04 26.74 19.67
C GLU A 138 9.54 26.77 19.35
N ASP A 139 10.29 25.77 19.83
CA ASP A 139 11.74 25.62 19.60
C ASP A 139 12.09 25.40 18.12
N GLN A 140 11.16 24.82 17.35
CA GLN A 140 11.34 24.55 15.92
C GLN A 140 10.54 25.50 15.02
N ASN A 141 9.82 26.46 15.63
CA ASN A 141 8.91 27.38 14.94
C ASN A 141 8.01 26.65 13.91
N GLY A 142 7.41 25.54 14.34
CA GLY A 142 6.66 24.67 13.45
C GLY A 142 5.83 23.62 14.18
N TYR A 143 4.96 22.95 13.44
CA TYR A 143 4.15 21.84 13.92
C TYR A 143 4.90 20.52 13.72
N MET A 144 5.17 19.83 14.82
CA MET A 144 5.61 18.44 14.81
C MET A 144 4.39 17.54 14.59
N TYR A 145 4.47 16.71 13.56
CA TYR A 145 3.39 15.80 13.21
C TYR A 145 3.84 14.34 13.16
N GLU A 146 2.89 13.44 13.36
CA GLU A 146 3.02 12.02 13.09
C GLU A 146 1.78 11.55 12.32
N VAL A 147 1.98 10.92 11.17
CA VAL A 147 0.90 10.43 10.29
C VAL A 147 1.06 8.94 10.07
N GLY A 148 -0.03 8.19 10.20
CA GLY A 148 -0.09 6.76 9.94
C GLY A 148 -1.01 6.40 8.78
N VAL A 149 -0.65 5.36 8.03
CA VAL A 149 -1.45 4.79 6.93
C VAL A 149 -1.08 3.32 6.71
N GLU A 150 -2.01 2.55 6.15
CA GLU A 150 -1.67 1.23 5.60
C GLU A 150 -1.10 1.40 4.19
N PHE A 151 0.10 0.86 3.97
CA PHE A 151 0.86 1.03 2.75
C PHE A 151 1.42 -0.30 2.27
N SER A 152 1.50 -0.46 0.95
CA SER A 152 2.18 -1.56 0.29
C SER A 152 2.96 -1.05 -0.93
N PRO A 153 4.25 -1.37 -1.10
CA PRO A 153 4.95 -1.07 -2.33
C PRO A 153 4.37 -1.85 -3.50
N ILE A 154 4.53 -1.31 -4.71
CA ILE A 154 4.30 -2.08 -5.94
C ILE A 154 5.36 -3.18 -6.01
N ALA A 155 4.93 -4.40 -6.28
CA ALA A 155 5.82 -5.54 -6.51
C ALA A 155 6.59 -5.34 -7.81
N PHE A 156 7.78 -5.92 -7.91
CA PHE A 156 8.54 -5.92 -9.15
C PHE A 156 7.82 -6.72 -10.27
N PRO A 157 8.03 -6.37 -11.56
CA PRO A 157 7.33 -7.00 -12.68
C PRO A 157 7.43 -8.52 -12.77
N ASP A 158 8.56 -9.08 -12.33
CA ASP A 158 8.81 -10.52 -12.24
C ASP A 158 7.86 -11.25 -11.29
N ARG A 159 7.26 -10.55 -10.31
CA ARG A 159 6.32 -11.11 -9.33
C ARG A 159 4.86 -10.96 -9.72
N TRP A 160 4.57 -10.20 -10.79
CA TRP A 160 3.19 -9.84 -11.14
C TRP A 160 2.35 -11.06 -11.52
N GLU A 161 2.89 -12.00 -12.28
CA GLU A 161 2.17 -13.22 -12.68
C GLU A 161 1.81 -14.10 -11.49
N ALA A 162 2.75 -14.26 -10.54
CA ALA A 162 2.51 -15.05 -9.33
C ALA A 162 1.43 -14.42 -8.43
N LEU A 163 1.40 -13.08 -8.34
CA LEU A 163 0.39 -12.35 -7.58
C LEU A 163 -0.99 -12.43 -8.24
N ASP A 164 -1.04 -12.30 -9.57
CA ASP A 164 -2.28 -12.45 -10.35
C ASP A 164 -2.89 -13.84 -10.18
N LEU A 165 -2.08 -14.89 -10.30
CA LEU A 165 -2.54 -16.27 -10.07
C LEU A 165 -3.07 -16.46 -8.65
N LYS A 166 -2.37 -15.92 -7.65
CA LYS A 166 -2.81 -15.99 -6.24
C LYS A 166 -4.15 -15.28 -6.04
N TYR A 167 -4.34 -14.12 -6.67
CA TYR A 167 -5.57 -13.37 -6.60
C TYR A 167 -6.75 -14.16 -7.21
N LYS A 168 -6.58 -14.68 -8.43
CA LYS A 168 -7.59 -15.49 -9.12
C LYS A 168 -8.01 -16.73 -8.33
N ILE A 169 -7.04 -17.42 -7.71
CA ILE A 169 -7.33 -18.57 -6.84
C ILE A 169 -8.18 -18.13 -5.63
N LYS A 170 -7.84 -17.00 -5.00
CA LYS A 170 -8.59 -16.48 -3.85
C LYS A 170 -10.03 -16.11 -4.24
N GLU A 171 -10.21 -15.49 -5.40
CA GLU A 171 -11.52 -15.13 -5.94
C GLU A 171 -12.38 -16.39 -6.21
N LEU A 172 -11.84 -17.37 -6.94
CA LEU A 172 -12.54 -18.63 -7.22
C LEU A 172 -13.01 -19.35 -5.96
N VAL A 173 -12.22 -19.32 -4.89
CA VAL A 173 -12.62 -19.97 -3.64
C VAL A 173 -13.64 -19.13 -2.87
N ASN A 174 -13.47 -17.81 -2.84
CA ASN A 174 -14.49 -16.94 -2.26
C ASN A 174 -15.85 -17.16 -2.95
N ASP A 175 -15.86 -17.24 -4.28
CA ASP A 175 -17.06 -17.54 -5.06
C ASP A 175 -17.61 -18.92 -4.72
N PHE A 176 -16.75 -19.95 -4.65
CA PHE A 176 -17.14 -21.29 -4.23
C PHE A 176 -17.82 -21.29 -2.86
N PHE A 177 -17.28 -20.62 -1.85
CA PHE A 177 -17.90 -20.53 -0.53
C PHE A 177 -19.19 -19.70 -0.53
N GLN A 178 -19.31 -18.69 -1.39
CA GLN A 178 -20.56 -17.95 -1.57
C GLN A 178 -21.68 -18.83 -2.13
N PHE A 179 -21.37 -19.82 -2.99
CA PHE A 179 -22.38 -20.78 -3.48
C PHE A 179 -22.95 -21.71 -2.39
N PHE A 180 -22.27 -21.86 -1.24
CA PHE A 180 -22.76 -22.66 -0.09
C PHE A 180 -23.38 -21.80 1.03
N LYS A 181 -23.51 -20.49 0.83
CA LYS A 181 -24.30 -19.60 1.68
C LYS A 181 -25.71 -19.43 1.12
#